data_AF-A0A2E5C1U8-F1
#
_entry.id   AF-A0A2E5C1U8-F1
#
_cell.length_a   1.000
_cell.length_b   1.000
_cell.length_c   1.000
_cell.angle_alpha   90.00
_cell.angle_beta   90.00
_cell.angle_gamma   90.00
#
_symmetry.space_group_name_H-M   'P 1'
#
loop_
_entity.id
_entity.type
_entity.pdbx_description
1 polymer ?
#
loop_
_entity_poly.entity_id
_entity_poly.type
_entity_poly.pdbx_seq_one_letter_code
_entity_poly.pdbx_strand_id
1 'polypeptide(L)'
;MHRTFFLLVMFFSFISLDFPLLTNKKIFSQSYLENNEKEVKAERDRQKFVKEMQALLEAAKKSGFSEKQIREISVTNEGKPVNVWDFLEQEKLRQKKESLAKKKIVIRERYLSVMDIINELESSETRKLDTLKDKSIFMGTEEK
;
A
#
# COMPACT_ATOMS: atom_id res chain seq x y z
N MET A 1 27.90 -47.12 28.79
CA MET A 1 27.98 -46.25 27.60
C MET A 1 26.63 -45.80 27.02
N HIS A 2 25.47 -46.28 27.53
CA HIS A 2 24.15 -45.85 27.00
C HIS A 2 23.67 -44.46 27.47
N ARG A 3 24.06 -44.01 28.67
CA ARG A 3 23.57 -42.75 29.25
C ARG A 3 24.12 -41.51 28.54
N THR A 4 25.35 -41.59 28.03
CA THR A 4 26.00 -40.51 27.26
C THR A 4 25.45 -40.41 25.84
N PHE A 5 25.06 -41.54 25.24
CA PHE A 5 24.45 -41.57 23.90
C PHE A 5 23.06 -40.93 23.89
N PHE A 6 22.25 -41.18 24.94
CA PHE A 6 20.93 -40.58 25.08
C PHE A 6 20.98 -39.05 25.22
N LEU A 7 21.96 -38.53 25.96
CA LEU A 7 22.17 -37.09 26.09
C LEU A 7 22.58 -36.44 24.77
N LEU A 8 23.39 -37.12 23.97
CA LEU A 8 23.83 -36.64 22.66
C LEU A 8 22.67 -36.60 21.65
N VAL A 9 21.79 -37.59 21.66
CA VAL A 9 20.58 -37.63 20.82
C VAL A 9 19.60 -36.51 21.21
N MET A 10 19.42 -36.25 22.51
CA MET A 10 18.61 -35.13 23.00
C MET A 10 19.19 -33.77 22.59
N PHE A 11 20.51 -33.60 22.67
CA PHE A 11 21.18 -32.37 22.23
C PHE A 11 21.02 -32.12 20.72
N PHE A 12 21.20 -33.15 19.89
CA PHE A 12 21.01 -33.04 18.44
C PHE A 12 19.57 -32.75 18.03
N SER A 13 18.60 -33.30 18.77
CA SER A 13 17.17 -33.02 18.55
C SER A 13 16.81 -31.57 18.88
N PHE A 14 17.45 -30.99 19.91
CA PHE A 14 17.28 -29.59 20.28
C PHE A 14 17.88 -28.64 19.24
N ILE A 15 19.11 -28.93 18.78
CA ILE A 15 19.80 -28.12 17.75
C ILE A 15 19.03 -28.15 16.43
N SER A 16 18.42 -29.28 16.06
CA SER A 16 17.70 -29.41 14.79
C SER A 16 16.36 -28.65 14.77
N LEU A 17 15.81 -28.25 15.93
CA LEU A 17 14.54 -27.52 16.01
C LEU A 17 14.70 -26.00 15.82
N ASP A 18 15.86 -25.42 16.15
CA ASP A 18 16.12 -23.98 16.09
C ASP A 18 16.60 -23.46 14.72
N PHE A 19 16.91 -24.36 13.77
CA PHE A 19 17.53 -23.98 12.49
C PHE A 19 16.61 -23.44 11.35
N PRO A 20 15.26 -23.52 11.36
CA PRO A 20 14.48 -22.99 10.23
C PRO A 20 14.09 -21.50 10.37
N LEU A 21 14.30 -20.85 11.51
CA LEU A 21 13.80 -19.49 11.77
C LEU A 21 14.77 -18.36 11.40
N LEU A 22 16.09 -18.57 11.48
CA LEU A 22 17.09 -17.53 11.19
C LEU A 22 17.38 -17.35 9.69
N THR A 23 17.36 -18.43 8.91
CA THR A 23 17.64 -18.41 7.46
C THR A 23 16.54 -17.70 6.69
N ASN A 24 15.27 -17.91 7.07
CA ASN A 24 14.12 -17.29 6.42
C ASN A 24 14.11 -15.76 6.61
N LYS A 25 14.47 -15.26 7.81
CA LYS A 25 14.60 -13.82 8.08
C LYS A 25 15.70 -13.15 7.25
N LYS A 26 16.83 -13.82 7.01
CA LYS A 26 17.96 -13.26 6.25
C LYS A 26 17.67 -13.19 4.75
N ILE A 27 17.02 -14.22 4.19
CA ILE A 27 16.58 -14.23 2.79
C ILE A 27 15.52 -13.16 2.56
N PHE A 28 14.57 -13.02 3.51
CA PHE A 28 13.56 -11.98 3.48
C PHE A 28 14.19 -10.58 3.56
N SER A 29 15.02 -10.27 4.55
CA SER A 29 15.64 -8.93 4.67
C SER A 29 16.49 -8.56 3.45
N GLN A 30 17.22 -9.51 2.86
CA GLN A 30 18.01 -9.29 1.64
C GLN A 30 17.11 -9.02 0.42
N SER A 31 16.00 -9.76 0.27
CA SER A 31 15.02 -9.48 -0.79
C SER A 31 14.34 -8.11 -0.67
N TYR A 32 14.10 -7.64 0.56
CA TYR A 32 13.54 -6.31 0.82
C TYR A 32 14.50 -5.18 0.50
N LEU A 33 15.80 -5.35 0.80
CA LEU A 33 16.82 -4.37 0.46
C LEU A 33 17.02 -4.29 -1.05
N GLU A 34 17.10 -5.44 -1.72
CA GLU A 34 17.29 -5.49 -3.18
C GLU A 34 16.08 -4.94 -3.96
N ASN A 35 14.85 -5.22 -3.51
CA ASN A 35 13.64 -4.65 -4.10
C ASN A 35 13.55 -3.14 -3.88
N ASN A 36 13.91 -2.65 -2.69
CA ASN A 36 13.96 -1.21 -2.42
C ASN A 36 15.00 -0.50 -3.31
N GLU A 37 16.18 -1.08 -3.53
CA GLU A 37 17.20 -0.46 -4.39
C GLU A 37 16.74 -0.38 -5.85
N LYS A 38 16.09 -1.43 -6.37
CA LYS A 38 15.51 -1.44 -7.72
C LYS A 38 14.38 -0.43 -7.86
N GLU A 39 13.48 -0.35 -6.88
CA GLU A 39 12.39 0.63 -6.85
C GLU A 39 12.90 2.07 -6.79
N VAL A 40 13.91 2.34 -5.95
CA VAL A 40 14.53 3.68 -5.84
C VAL A 40 15.20 4.07 -7.15
N LYS A 41 15.86 3.13 -7.84
CA LYS A 41 16.49 3.40 -9.13
C LYS A 41 15.45 3.68 -10.22
N ALA A 42 14.40 2.85 -10.30
CA ALA A 42 13.31 3.05 -11.25
C ALA A 42 12.57 4.38 -11.02
N GLU A 43 12.35 4.77 -9.77
CA GLU A 43 11.72 6.06 -9.44
C GLU A 43 12.63 7.24 -9.81
N ARG A 44 13.96 7.14 -9.63
CA ARG A 44 14.89 8.17 -10.10
C ARG A 44 14.88 8.30 -11.62
N ASP A 45 14.89 7.19 -12.35
CA ASP A 45 14.91 7.22 -13.81
C ASP A 45 13.59 7.76 -14.37
N ARG A 46 12.45 7.43 -13.74
CA ARG A 46 11.16 8.08 -14.02
C ARG A 46 11.18 9.58 -13.77
N GLN A 47 11.71 10.03 -12.63
CA GLN A 47 11.80 11.46 -12.31
C GLN A 47 12.69 12.22 -13.28
N LYS A 48 13.79 11.61 -13.76
CA LYS A 48 14.62 12.19 -14.82
C LYS A 48 13.82 12.35 -16.11
N PHE A 49 13.12 11.29 -16.53
CA PHE A 49 12.29 11.31 -17.74
C PHE A 49 11.20 12.40 -17.67
N VAL A 50 10.51 12.53 -16.53
CA VAL A 50 9.51 13.61 -16.31
C VAL A 50 10.13 14.99 -16.48
N LYS A 51 11.33 15.22 -15.95
CA LYS A 51 12.04 16.51 -16.10
C LYS A 51 12.42 16.79 -17.54
N GLU A 52 12.91 15.78 -18.25
CA GLU A 52 13.25 15.90 -19.68
C GLU A 52 12.03 16.22 -20.52
N MET A 53 10.90 15.54 -20.27
CA MET A 53 9.63 15.80 -20.94
C MET A 53 9.11 17.21 -20.66
N GLN A 54 9.19 17.68 -19.41
CA GLN A 54 8.82 19.04 -19.06
C GLN A 54 9.70 20.08 -19.76
N ALA A 55 11.02 19.85 -19.80
CA ALA A 55 11.95 20.71 -20.52
C ALA A 55 11.68 20.75 -22.02
N LEU A 56 11.28 19.61 -22.61
CA LEU A 56 10.90 19.51 -24.01
C LEU A 56 9.64 20.35 -24.32
N LEU A 57 8.61 20.27 -23.48
CA LEU A 57 7.41 21.10 -23.65
C LEU A 57 7.71 22.59 -23.45
N GLU A 58 8.58 22.95 -22.50
CA GLU A 58 9.00 24.34 -22.33
C GLU A 58 9.80 24.86 -23.53
N ALA A 59 10.68 24.05 -24.10
CA ALA A 59 11.42 24.39 -25.31
C ALA A 59 10.47 24.57 -26.50
N ALA A 60 9.50 23.67 -26.68
CA ALA A 60 8.47 23.79 -27.71
C ALA A 60 7.64 25.07 -27.54
N LYS A 61 7.24 25.40 -26.32
CA LYS A 61 6.52 26.64 -26.02
C LYS A 61 7.36 27.89 -26.34
N LYS A 62 8.65 27.89 -25.95
CA LYS A 62 9.58 28.99 -26.26
C LYS A 62 9.86 29.13 -27.74
N SER A 63 9.83 28.03 -28.48
CA SER A 63 10.01 27.99 -29.93
C SER A 63 8.75 28.40 -30.72
N GLY A 64 7.65 28.77 -30.04
CA GLY A 64 6.45 29.30 -30.68
C GLY A 64 5.49 28.24 -31.21
N PHE A 65 5.61 26.97 -30.77
CA PHE A 65 4.63 25.94 -31.11
C PHE A 65 3.25 26.27 -30.54
N SER A 66 2.21 25.99 -31.31
CA SER A 66 0.83 26.15 -30.84
C SER A 66 0.48 25.11 -29.78
N GLU A 67 -0.48 25.42 -28.90
CA GLU A 67 -0.88 24.51 -27.82
C GLU A 67 -1.40 23.15 -28.34
N LYS A 68 -2.04 23.14 -29.52
CA LYS A 68 -2.46 21.90 -30.19
C LYS A 68 -1.27 21.03 -30.59
N GLN A 69 -0.24 21.64 -31.18
CA GLN A 69 0.98 20.94 -31.57
C GLN A 69 1.74 20.41 -30.35
N ILE A 70 1.77 21.16 -29.25
CA ILE A 70 2.41 20.75 -27.99
C ILE A 70 1.71 19.52 -27.37
N ARG A 71 0.39 19.42 -27.49
CA ARG A 71 -0.41 18.27 -27.01
C ARG A 71 -0.25 17.00 -27.85
N GLU A 72 0.19 17.15 -29.10
CA GLU A 72 0.40 16.04 -30.03
C GLU A 72 1.84 15.52 -30.03
N ILE A 73 2.74 16.16 -29.28
CA ILE A 73 4.13 15.71 -29.16
C ILE A 73 4.17 14.31 -28.57
N SER A 74 4.69 13.37 -29.34
CA SER A 74 4.93 12.00 -28.92
C SER A 74 6.42 11.70 -28.91
N VAL A 75 6.86 10.99 -27.88
CA VAL A 75 8.24 10.52 -27.73
C VAL A 75 8.22 9.00 -27.69
N THR A 76 9.14 8.37 -28.40
CA THR A 76 9.29 6.91 -28.35
C THR A 76 10.08 6.55 -27.11
N ASN A 77 9.42 5.94 -26.12
CA ASN A 77 10.07 5.41 -24.93
C ASN A 77 10.00 3.89 -24.97
N GLU A 78 11.15 3.22 -24.90
CA GLU A 78 11.26 1.74 -24.93
C GLU A 78 10.51 1.09 -26.11
N GLY A 79 10.51 1.76 -27.29
CA GLY A 79 9.86 1.29 -28.50
C GLY A 79 8.34 1.54 -28.59
N LYS A 80 7.74 2.21 -27.59
CA LYS A 80 6.32 2.62 -27.62
C LYS A 80 6.19 4.13 -27.80
N PRO A 81 5.31 4.60 -28.69
CA PRO A 81 4.99 6.03 -28.77
C PRO A 81 4.18 6.43 -27.54
N VAL A 82 4.71 7.37 -26.76
CA VAL A 82 4.05 7.92 -25.58
C VAL A 82 3.75 9.40 -25.83
N ASN A 83 2.49 9.79 -25.71
CA ASN A 83 2.12 11.21 -25.72
C ASN A 83 2.66 11.88 -24.45
N VAL A 84 3.48 12.91 -24.64
CA VAL A 84 4.17 13.62 -23.55
C VAL A 84 3.17 14.32 -22.64
N TRP A 85 2.11 14.91 -23.19
CA TRP A 85 1.10 15.63 -22.42
C TRP A 85 0.30 14.68 -21.52
N ASP A 86 -0.22 13.60 -22.11
CA ASP A 86 -0.98 12.58 -21.38
C ASP A 86 -0.13 11.91 -20.30
N PHE A 87 1.15 11.66 -20.58
CA PHE A 87 2.08 11.08 -19.62
C PHE A 87 2.29 11.99 -18.40
N LEU A 88 2.53 13.29 -18.60
CA LEU A 88 2.69 14.23 -17.50
C LEU A 88 1.41 14.42 -16.69
N GLU A 89 0.24 14.36 -17.34
CA GLU A 89 -1.05 14.40 -16.66
C GLU A 89 -1.29 13.16 -15.80
N GLN A 90 -1.00 11.97 -16.34
CA GLN A 90 -1.03 10.71 -15.59
C GLN A 90 -0.07 10.71 -14.40
N GLU A 91 1.13 11.25 -14.57
CA GLU A 91 2.13 11.28 -13.50
C GLU A 91 1.71 12.22 -12.35
N LYS A 92 1.10 13.37 -12.66
CA LYS A 92 0.49 14.24 -11.64
C LYS A 92 -0.62 13.53 -10.88
N LEU A 93 -1.46 12.75 -11.57
CA LEU A 93 -2.50 11.94 -10.93
C LEU A 93 -1.91 10.85 -10.04
N ARG A 94 -0.80 10.21 -10.46
CA ARG A 94 -0.07 9.24 -9.64
C ARG A 94 0.47 9.88 -8.36
N GLN A 95 1.15 11.01 -8.47
CA GLN A 95 1.66 11.76 -7.31
C GLN A 95 0.54 12.18 -6.33
N LYS A 96 -0.63 12.58 -6.86
CA LYS A 96 -1.80 12.86 -6.03
C LYS A 96 -2.31 11.60 -5.32
N LYS A 97 -2.37 10.45 -5.98
CA LYS A 97 -2.75 9.18 -5.36
C LYS A 97 -1.76 8.75 -4.29
N GLU A 98 -0.45 8.90 -4.53
CA GLU A 98 0.59 8.55 -3.57
C GLU A 98 0.59 9.47 -2.35
N SER A 99 0.43 10.77 -2.54
CA SER A 99 0.30 11.72 -1.41
C SER A 99 -0.96 11.44 -0.58
N LEU A 100 -2.08 11.09 -1.22
CA LEU A 100 -3.29 10.64 -0.54
C LEU A 100 -3.08 9.30 0.18
N ALA A 101 -2.37 8.35 -0.42
CA ALA A 101 -2.04 7.07 0.20
C ALA A 101 -1.12 7.28 1.42
N LYS A 102 -0.07 8.09 1.29
CA LYS A 102 0.80 8.49 2.42
C LYS A 102 -0.01 9.16 3.53
N LYS A 103 -0.90 10.11 3.19
CA LYS A 103 -1.81 10.74 4.17
C LYS A 103 -2.73 9.71 4.84
N LYS A 104 -3.27 8.76 4.09
CA LYS A 104 -4.12 7.66 4.62
C LYS A 104 -3.34 6.72 5.52
N ILE A 105 -2.09 6.39 5.17
CA ILE A 105 -1.20 5.57 6.00
C ILE A 105 -0.90 6.30 7.32
N VAL A 106 -0.56 7.59 7.26
CA VAL A 106 -0.34 8.44 8.43
C VAL A 106 -1.60 8.59 9.32
N ILE A 107 -2.80 8.53 8.74
CA ILE A 107 -4.06 8.53 9.51
C ILE A 107 -4.30 7.18 10.20
N ARG A 108 -3.92 6.06 9.56
CA ARG A 108 -4.25 4.71 10.04
C ARG A 108 -3.44 4.26 11.26
N GLU A 109 -2.33 4.93 11.56
CA GLU A 109 -1.57 4.77 12.81
C GLU A 109 -2.07 5.66 13.96
N ARG A 110 -3.15 6.42 13.76
CA ARG A 110 -3.82 7.06 14.90
C ARG A 110 -4.54 5.99 15.69
N TYR A 111 -4.16 5.87 16.95
CA TYR A 111 -4.99 5.31 18.01
C TYR A 111 -6.47 5.62 17.74
N LEU A 112 -7.33 4.61 17.88
CA LEU A 112 -8.78 4.74 17.81
C LEU A 112 -9.20 6.04 18.50
N SER A 113 -9.77 6.99 17.74
CA SER A 113 -10.14 8.29 18.30
C SER A 113 -11.18 8.05 19.39
N VAL A 114 -11.12 8.80 20.49
CA VAL A 114 -12.17 8.72 21.54
C VAL A 114 -13.56 8.87 20.93
N MET A 115 -13.69 9.67 19.86
CA MET A 115 -14.96 9.84 19.15
C MET A 115 -15.37 8.61 18.33
N ASP A 116 -14.42 7.87 17.75
CA ASP A 116 -14.70 6.62 17.05
C ASP A 116 -15.17 5.53 18.03
N ILE A 117 -14.57 5.48 19.23
CA ILE A 117 -14.99 4.60 20.33
C ILE A 117 -16.41 4.93 20.79
N ILE A 118 -16.71 6.21 21.01
CA ILE A 118 -18.03 6.65 21.48
C ILE A 118 -19.10 6.33 20.43
N ASN A 119 -18.84 6.62 19.16
CA ASN A 119 -19.78 6.33 18.08
C ASN A 119 -20.06 4.82 17.95
N GLU A 120 -19.03 3.98 18.05
CA GLU A 120 -19.20 2.53 18.04
C GLU A 120 -20.01 2.06 19.25
N LEU A 121 -19.71 2.58 20.46
CA LEU A 121 -20.41 2.22 21.69
C LEU A 121 -21.90 2.62 21.64
N GLU A 122 -22.20 3.85 21.22
CA GLU A 122 -23.56 4.38 21.08
C GLU A 122 -24.36 3.61 20.02
N SER A 123 -23.73 3.28 18.88
CA SER A 123 -24.35 2.45 17.84
C SER A 123 -24.64 1.02 18.33
N SER A 124 -23.82 0.49 19.24
CA SER A 124 -24.00 -0.84 19.82
C SER A 124 -25.10 -0.88 20.88
N GLU A 125 -25.26 0.21 21.64
CA GLU A 125 -26.28 0.36 22.68
C GLU A 125 -27.67 0.53 22.07
N THR A 126 -27.80 1.40 21.08
CA THR A 126 -29.06 1.59 20.31
C THR A 126 -29.52 0.29 19.65
N ARG A 127 -28.62 -0.47 19.05
CA ARG A 127 -28.94 -1.79 18.44
C ARG A 127 -29.40 -2.83 19.47
N LYS A 128 -28.83 -2.81 20.69
CA LYS A 128 -29.28 -3.68 21.79
C LYS A 128 -30.66 -3.29 22.32
N LEU A 129 -30.96 -1.99 22.37
CA LEU A 129 -32.28 -1.50 22.78
C LEU A 129 -33.35 -1.85 21.74
N ASP A 130 -33.07 -1.71 20.44
CA ASP A 130 -34.00 -2.11 19.38
C ASP A 130 -34.28 -3.61 19.40
N THR A 131 -33.25 -4.44 19.60
CA THR A 131 -33.45 -5.89 19.74
C THR A 131 -34.20 -6.29 21.01
N LEU A 132 -34.07 -5.52 22.10
CA LEU A 132 -34.89 -5.70 23.30
C LEU A 132 -36.34 -5.26 23.09
N LYS A 133 -36.56 -4.18 22.33
CA LYS A 133 -37.89 -3.69 21.95
C LYS A 133 -38.61 -4.71 21.05
N ASP A 134 -37.94 -5.22 20.02
CA ASP A 134 -38.51 -6.26 19.14
C ASP A 134 -38.86 -7.54 19.92
N LYS A 135 -38.07 -7.88 20.94
CA LYS A 135 -38.37 -9.01 21.84
C LYS A 135 -39.44 -8.71 22.89
N SER A 136 -39.66 -7.45 23.25
CA SER A 136 -40.65 -7.04 24.26
C SER A 136 -42.00 -6.65 23.66
N ILE A 137 -42.09 -6.48 22.33
CA ILE A 137 -43.36 -6.46 21.62
C ILE A 137 -43.97 -7.87 21.73
N PHE A 138 -44.80 -8.04 22.77
CA PHE A 138 -45.67 -9.19 22.92
C PHE A 138 -46.70 -9.14 21.79
N MET A 139 -46.46 -9.87 20.70
CA MET A 139 -47.51 -10.16 19.72
C MET A 139 -48.53 -11.04 20.42
N GLY A 140 -49.59 -10.39 20.94
CA GLY A 140 -50.79 -11.11 21.35
C GLY A 140 -51.26 -11.94 20.16
N THR A 141 -51.23 -13.27 20.31
CA THR A 141 -51.92 -14.17 19.41
C THR A 141 -53.41 -13.83 19.49
N GLU A 142 -53.87 -12.97 18.59
CA GLU A 142 -55.29 -12.89 18.26
C GLU A 142 -55.67 -14.23 17.65
N GLU A 143 -56.21 -15.11 18.49
CA GLU A 143 -56.90 -16.33 18.08
C GLU A 143 -58.03 -15.95 17.11
N LYS A 144 -58.01 -16.56 15.93
CA LYS A 144 -59.13 -16.57 14.98
C LYS A 144 -60.13 -17.66 15.36
#